data_AF-N4UEK3-F1
#
_entry.id   AF-N4UEK3-F1
#
_cell.length_a   1.000
_cell.length_b   1.000
_cell.length_c   1.000
_cell.angle_alpha   90.00
_cell.angle_beta   90.00
_cell.angle_gamma   90.00
#
_symmetry.space_group_name_H-M   'P 1'
#
loop_
_entity.id
_entity.type
_entity.pdbx_description
1 polymer ?
#
loop_
_entity_poly.entity_id
_entity_poly.type
_entity_poly.pdbx_seq_one_letter_code
_entity_poly.pdbx_strand_id
1 'polypeptide(L)'
;MAKPTVTLIPWDPNSPEHVRRMVEQRIICGWQASTVPTEWRDGHINGTKCVYWIIFPQDEPQREKYLKMHTEAYPKETEELLDSSKTLLGKPRVPTHAKFLPVGHVALDTHVSDYAEKLELDFPKSDAYWVKSLYVSYRLQGLGVGGAAMKIAECVATEEPLNARHLLLDTVHQEDQANEEFAVAVYGGAFKIPTQAWYERRGYRLIGTAENIYQYPDPNGKVWPCRTVFLQKDIV
;
A
#
# COMPACT_ATOMS: atom_id res chain seq x y z
N MET A 1 -15.22 -16.70 -10.52
CA MET A 1 -13.77 -16.98 -10.60
C MET A 1 -13.23 -17.16 -9.19
N ALA A 2 -12.29 -18.08 -8.98
CA ALA A 2 -11.59 -18.18 -7.69
C ALA A 2 -10.85 -16.88 -7.40
N LYS A 3 -10.79 -16.49 -6.12
CA LYS A 3 -10.03 -15.30 -5.69
C LYS A 3 -8.53 -15.60 -5.82
N PRO A 4 -7.71 -14.66 -6.30
CA PRO A 4 -6.27 -14.87 -6.39
C PRO A 4 -5.65 -15.03 -5.00
N THR A 5 -4.63 -15.86 -4.92
CA THR A 5 -3.76 -16.00 -3.76
C THR A 5 -2.54 -15.11 -3.95
N VAL A 6 -2.14 -14.41 -2.90
CA VAL A 6 -0.93 -13.59 -2.88
C VAL A 6 -0.14 -13.87 -1.62
N THR A 7 1.14 -13.52 -1.62
CA THR A 7 1.95 -13.44 -0.41
C THR A 7 2.72 -12.11 -0.39
N LEU A 8 3.27 -11.80 0.79
CA LEU A 8 4.02 -10.58 1.06
C LEU A 8 5.49 -10.90 1.29
N ILE A 9 6.37 -10.17 0.62
CA ILE A 9 7.82 -10.27 0.82
C ILE A 9 8.36 -8.91 1.29
N PRO A 10 9.13 -8.84 2.38
CA PRO A 10 9.71 -7.58 2.84
C PRO A 10 10.53 -6.88 1.74
N TRP A 11 10.33 -5.57 1.61
CA TRP A 11 11.18 -4.71 0.80
C TRP A 11 12.58 -4.63 1.41
N ASP A 12 13.62 -4.66 0.56
CA ASP A 12 15.00 -4.46 0.98
C ASP A 12 15.45 -3.03 0.67
N PRO A 13 15.59 -2.14 1.67
CA PRO A 13 16.04 -0.77 1.46
C PRO A 13 17.50 -0.68 1.00
N ASN A 14 18.30 -1.74 1.17
CA ASN A 14 19.72 -1.75 0.82
C ASN A 14 20.00 -2.34 -0.57
N SER A 15 19.00 -2.96 -1.21
CA SER A 15 19.12 -3.44 -2.59
C SER A 15 18.79 -2.32 -3.58
N PRO A 16 19.73 -1.92 -4.46
CA PRO A 16 19.46 -0.94 -5.51
C PRO A 16 18.31 -1.34 -6.44
N GLU A 17 18.14 -2.65 -6.68
CA GLU A 17 17.08 -3.21 -7.52
C GLU A 17 15.70 -3.02 -6.88
N HIS A 18 15.58 -3.31 -5.58
CA HIS A 18 14.36 -3.08 -4.81
C HIS A 18 14.00 -1.60 -4.75
N VAL A 19 14.97 -0.72 -4.50
CA VAL A 19 14.75 0.73 -4.46
C VAL A 19 14.29 1.23 -5.82
N ARG A 20 14.95 0.82 -6.91
CA ARG A 20 14.58 1.20 -8.27
C ARG A 20 13.17 0.75 -8.62
N ARG A 21 12.82 -0.51 -8.36
CA ARG A 21 11.47 -1.05 -8.61
C ARG A 21 10.41 -0.28 -7.82
N MET A 22 10.70 0.09 -6.58
CA MET A 22 9.77 0.84 -5.75
C MET A 22 9.54 2.24 -6.33
N VAL A 23 10.61 2.95 -6.72
CA VAL A 23 10.51 4.24 -7.41
C VAL A 23 9.64 4.12 -8.66
N GLU A 24 9.85 3.10 -9.50
CA GLU A 24 9.04 2.87 -10.70
C GLU A 24 7.55 2.71 -10.39
N GLN A 25 7.21 1.86 -9.41
CA GLN A 25 5.80 1.68 -9.00
C GLN A 25 5.21 2.95 -8.39
N ARG A 26 6.00 3.75 -7.65
CA ARG A 26 5.55 5.04 -7.10
C ARG A 26 5.35 6.11 -8.17
N ILE A 27 6.16 6.12 -9.23
CA ILE A 27 5.93 6.97 -10.41
C ILE A 27 4.62 6.59 -11.08
N ILE A 28 4.37 5.29 -11.30
CA ILE A 28 3.12 4.80 -11.90
C ILE A 28 1.91 5.12 -11.00
N CYS A 29 2.08 4.99 -9.69
CA CYS A 29 1.06 5.36 -8.70
C CYS A 29 0.79 6.86 -8.69
N GLY A 30 1.77 7.70 -9.06
CA GLY A 30 1.67 9.16 -9.08
C GLY A 30 2.02 9.85 -7.75
N TRP A 31 2.58 9.13 -6.77
CA TRP A 31 2.76 9.64 -5.41
C TRP A 31 4.13 9.31 -4.81
N GLN A 32 4.83 10.35 -4.32
CA GLN A 32 6.00 10.22 -3.43
C GLN A 32 7.15 9.36 -3.97
N ALA A 33 7.33 9.32 -5.30
CA ALA A 33 8.45 8.56 -5.88
C ALA A 33 9.82 9.09 -5.44
N SER A 34 9.95 10.40 -5.27
CA SER A 34 11.19 11.07 -4.87
C SER A 34 11.62 10.78 -3.43
N THR A 35 10.69 10.37 -2.56
CA THR A 35 10.97 10.09 -1.13
C THR A 35 11.40 8.65 -0.89
N VAL A 36 11.26 7.77 -1.89
CA VAL A 36 11.63 6.34 -1.76
C VAL A 36 13.12 6.15 -1.43
N PRO A 37 14.07 6.80 -2.14
CA PRO A 37 15.51 6.57 -1.90
C PRO A 37 16.02 7.19 -0.59
N THR A 38 15.23 8.04 0.06
CA THR A 38 15.59 8.76 1.29
C THR A 38 14.66 8.34 2.42
N GLU A 39 13.53 9.03 2.60
CA GLU A 39 12.63 8.88 3.74
C GLU A 39 12.13 7.45 3.93
N TRP A 40 11.77 6.76 2.85
CA TRP A 40 11.25 5.39 2.99
C TRP A 40 12.36 4.41 3.35
N ARG A 41 13.52 4.56 2.71
CA ARG A 41 14.70 3.75 2.99
C ARG A 41 15.13 3.92 4.44
N ASP A 42 15.28 5.17 4.86
CA ASP A 42 15.75 5.53 6.20
C ASP A 42 14.70 5.13 7.25
N GLY A 43 13.41 5.31 6.96
CA GLY A 43 12.33 4.83 7.81
C GLY A 43 12.30 3.31 7.96
N HIS A 44 12.63 2.56 6.89
CA HIS A 44 12.73 1.11 6.99
C HIS A 44 13.93 0.67 7.83
N ILE A 45 15.09 1.29 7.62
CA ILE A 45 16.31 1.03 8.40
C ILE A 45 16.07 1.34 9.88
N ASN A 46 15.38 2.44 10.18
CA ASN A 46 15.09 2.88 11.55
C ASN A 46 13.87 2.18 12.17
N GLY A 47 13.22 1.26 11.47
CA GLY A 47 12.07 0.51 11.98
C GLY A 47 10.79 1.33 12.16
N THR A 48 10.64 2.46 11.45
CA THR A 48 9.41 3.27 11.46
C THR A 48 8.49 3.01 10.26
N LYS A 49 9.04 2.38 9.21
CA LYS A 49 8.33 2.01 7.99
C LYS A 49 8.55 0.54 7.67
N CYS A 50 7.48 -0.22 7.49
CA CYS A 50 7.58 -1.63 7.12
C CYS A 50 6.89 -1.86 5.78
N VAL A 51 7.65 -2.00 4.70
CA VAL A 51 7.08 -2.17 3.34
C VAL A 51 7.21 -3.61 2.88
N TYR A 52 6.15 -4.09 2.24
CA TYR A 52 6.07 -5.41 1.63
C TYR A 52 5.73 -5.31 0.15
N TRP A 53 6.39 -6.14 -0.65
CA TRP A 53 5.99 -6.47 -2.00
C TRP A 53 4.79 -7.40 -2.02
N ILE A 54 3.86 -7.18 -2.94
CA ILE A 54 2.76 -8.10 -3.24
C ILE A 54 3.20 -8.99 -4.41
N ILE A 55 3.17 -10.31 -4.22
CA ILE A 55 3.54 -11.28 -5.24
C ILE A 55 2.50 -12.39 -5.36
N PHE A 56 2.48 -13.07 -6.52
CA PHE A 56 1.77 -14.34 -6.66
C PHE A 56 2.71 -15.50 -6.28
N PRO A 57 2.32 -16.36 -5.32
CA PRO A 57 3.11 -17.54 -4.97
C PRO A 57 3.15 -18.54 -6.13
N GLN A 58 4.12 -19.45 -6.14
CA GLN A 58 4.36 -20.37 -7.27
C GLN A 58 3.19 -21.31 -7.55
N ASP A 59 2.38 -21.62 -6.53
CA ASP A 59 1.22 -22.50 -6.59
C ASP A 59 -0.09 -21.78 -6.95
N GLU A 60 -0.08 -20.46 -7.17
CA GLU A 60 -1.26 -19.73 -7.65
C GLU A 60 -1.66 -20.21 -9.07
N PRO A 61 -2.84 -20.82 -9.26
CA PRO A 61 -3.20 -21.45 -10.53
C PRO A 61 -3.20 -20.51 -11.74
N GLN A 62 -3.44 -19.22 -11.54
CA GLN A 62 -3.45 -18.21 -12.61
C GLN A 62 -2.18 -17.35 -12.62
N ARG A 63 -1.10 -17.74 -11.92
CA ARG A 63 0.14 -16.96 -11.78
C ARG A 63 0.65 -16.44 -13.11
N GLU A 64 0.89 -17.31 -14.08
CA GLU A 64 1.46 -16.93 -15.38
C GLU A 64 0.60 -15.90 -16.12
N LYS A 65 -0.73 -16.08 -16.08
CA LYS A 65 -1.68 -15.15 -16.67
C LYS A 65 -1.60 -13.78 -16.01
N TYR A 66 -1.59 -13.72 -14.67
CA TYR A 66 -1.51 -12.45 -13.96
C TYR A 66 -0.17 -11.74 -14.15
N LEU A 67 0.94 -12.48 -14.11
CA LEU A 67 2.26 -11.93 -14.37
C LEU A 67 2.38 -11.40 -15.80
N LYS A 68 1.85 -12.12 -16.79
CA LYS A 68 1.79 -11.65 -18.17
C LYS A 68 0.98 -10.36 -18.30
N MET A 69 -0.20 -10.29 -17.68
CA MET A 69 -1.02 -9.06 -17.67
C MET A 69 -0.28 -7.86 -17.06
N HIS A 70 0.54 -8.10 -16.03
CA HIS A 70 1.38 -7.07 -15.41
C HIS A 70 2.52 -6.66 -16.34
N THR A 71 3.35 -7.58 -16.81
CA THR A 71 4.55 -7.27 -17.59
C THR A 71 4.26 -6.70 -18.97
N GLU A 72 3.13 -7.07 -19.59
CA GLU A 72 2.67 -6.43 -20.83
C GLU A 72 2.34 -4.95 -20.65
N ALA A 73 1.81 -4.56 -19.48
CA ALA A 73 1.49 -3.17 -19.18
C ALA A 73 2.67 -2.39 -18.61
N TYR A 74 3.61 -3.07 -17.96
CA TYR A 74 4.79 -2.48 -17.33
C TYR A 74 6.07 -3.19 -17.77
N PRO A 75 6.57 -2.94 -18.99
CA PRO A 75 7.74 -3.67 -19.53
C PRO A 75 9.03 -3.49 -18.72
N LYS A 76 9.14 -2.41 -17.94
CA LYS A 76 10.25 -2.16 -17.01
C LYS A 76 10.21 -3.02 -15.74
N GLU A 77 9.05 -3.62 -15.44
CA GLU A 77 8.85 -4.48 -14.27
C GLU A 77 8.92 -5.98 -14.62
N THR A 78 9.76 -6.36 -15.58
CA THR A 78 9.94 -7.75 -16.04
C THR A 78 11.02 -8.52 -15.28
N GLU A 79 11.99 -7.80 -14.69
CA GLU A 79 13.09 -8.41 -13.94
C GLU A 79 12.62 -8.87 -12.55
N GLU A 80 12.96 -10.11 -12.19
CA GLU A 80 12.71 -10.64 -10.85
C GLU A 80 13.65 -10.00 -9.82
N LEU A 81 13.11 -9.77 -8.63
CA LEU A 81 13.88 -9.39 -7.43
C LEU A 81 14.23 -10.63 -6.61
N LEU A 82 15.22 -10.50 -5.72
CA LEU A 82 15.54 -11.51 -4.72
C LEU A 82 14.95 -11.11 -3.38
N ASP A 83 14.41 -12.07 -2.61
CA ASP A 83 14.14 -11.83 -1.19
C ASP A 83 15.48 -11.73 -0.47
N SER A 84 15.92 -10.48 -0.27
CA SER A 84 17.25 -10.16 0.25
C SER A 84 17.21 -9.37 1.56
N SER A 85 16.03 -8.89 1.97
CA SER A 85 15.89 -8.06 3.16
C SER A 85 16.25 -8.85 4.41
N LYS A 86 17.28 -8.35 5.13
CA LYS A 86 17.80 -8.94 6.37
C LYS A 86 17.10 -8.40 7.62
N THR A 87 16.22 -7.44 7.46
CA THR A 87 15.51 -6.81 8.57
C THR A 87 14.02 -6.67 8.25
N LEU A 88 13.21 -6.69 9.30
CA LEU A 88 11.80 -6.36 9.25
C LEU A 88 11.50 -5.48 10.46
N LEU A 89 11.06 -4.25 10.22
CA LEU A 89 10.83 -3.25 11.28
C LEU A 89 12.03 -3.12 12.24
N GLY A 90 13.25 -3.03 11.68
CA GLY A 90 14.50 -2.97 12.45
C GLY A 90 14.91 -4.28 13.15
N LYS A 91 14.07 -5.33 13.18
CA LYS A 91 14.44 -6.63 13.75
C LYS A 91 15.10 -7.53 12.71
N PRO A 92 16.12 -8.33 13.07
CA PRO A 92 16.75 -9.27 12.13
C PRO A 92 15.77 -10.32 11.61
N ARG A 93 15.89 -10.68 10.33
CA ARG A 93 15.24 -11.85 9.70
C ARG A 93 16.21 -12.57 8.78
N VAL A 94 15.91 -13.82 8.45
CA VAL A 94 16.65 -14.58 7.45
C VAL A 94 15.92 -14.47 6.09
N PRO A 95 16.51 -13.81 5.08
CA PRO A 95 15.95 -13.79 3.74
C PRO A 95 15.93 -15.19 3.11
N THR A 96 14.90 -15.49 2.31
CA THR A 96 14.80 -16.79 1.63
C THR A 96 15.68 -16.87 0.38
N HIS A 97 16.13 -15.74 -0.15
CA HIS A 97 16.83 -15.63 -1.44
C HIS A 97 16.05 -16.16 -2.65
N ALA A 98 14.75 -16.42 -2.49
CA ALA A 98 13.89 -16.78 -3.60
C ALA A 98 13.72 -15.60 -4.57
N LYS A 99 13.65 -15.91 -5.86
CA LYS A 99 13.29 -14.94 -6.88
C LYS A 99 11.78 -14.72 -6.92
N PHE A 100 11.37 -13.47 -7.13
CA PHE A 100 9.96 -13.12 -7.24
C PHE A 100 9.75 -11.93 -8.17
N LEU A 101 8.53 -11.80 -8.71
CA LEU A 101 8.12 -10.63 -9.48
C LEU A 101 7.04 -9.84 -8.70
N PRO A 102 7.37 -8.64 -8.19
CA PRO A 102 6.39 -7.82 -7.48
C PRO A 102 5.38 -7.23 -8.45
N VAL A 103 4.10 -7.25 -8.06
CA VAL A 103 2.99 -6.66 -8.84
C VAL A 103 2.30 -5.51 -8.09
N GLY A 104 2.85 -5.13 -6.95
CA GLY A 104 2.34 -4.10 -6.07
C GLY A 104 3.10 -4.06 -4.75
N HIS A 105 2.66 -3.21 -3.83
CA HIS A 105 3.23 -3.07 -2.50
C HIS A 105 2.20 -2.59 -1.48
N VAL A 106 2.49 -2.78 -0.19
CA VAL A 106 1.74 -2.22 0.94
C VAL A 106 2.72 -1.95 2.08
N ALA A 107 2.48 -0.89 2.86
CA ALA A 107 3.28 -0.56 4.02
C ALA A 107 2.44 -0.61 5.30
N LEU A 108 3.08 -1.02 6.40
CA LEU A 108 2.57 -1.03 7.77
C LEU A 108 3.53 -0.19 8.61
N ASP A 109 3.24 1.10 8.76
CA ASP A 109 4.14 2.06 9.39
C ASP A 109 3.79 2.20 10.88
N THR A 110 4.79 2.31 11.75
CA THR A 110 4.57 2.68 13.16
C THR A 110 4.32 4.18 13.30
N HIS A 111 4.77 4.96 12.31
CA HIS A 111 4.55 6.39 12.28
C HIS A 111 3.09 6.71 11.94
N VAL A 112 2.39 7.19 12.97
CA VAL A 112 1.09 7.84 12.89
C VAL A 112 1.18 8.99 11.89
N SER A 113 0.17 9.18 11.04
CA SER A 113 0.13 10.35 10.16
C SER A 113 0.27 11.64 10.99
N ASP A 114 1.26 12.51 10.69
CA ASP A 114 1.45 13.82 11.35
C ASP A 114 0.15 14.65 11.45
N TYR A 115 -0.79 14.40 10.54
CA TYR A 115 -2.09 15.04 10.50
C TYR A 115 -3.07 14.45 11.51
N ALA A 116 -3.05 13.13 11.73
CA ALA A 116 -3.91 12.48 12.70
C ALA A 116 -3.58 12.92 14.14
N GLU A 117 -2.29 13.18 14.43
CA GLU A 117 -1.88 13.75 15.73
C GLU A 117 -2.42 15.16 15.94
N LYS A 118 -2.41 16.01 14.88
CA LYS A 118 -2.92 17.39 14.94
C LYS A 118 -4.44 17.48 15.07
N LEU A 119 -5.15 16.47 14.60
CA LEU A 119 -6.61 16.43 14.60
C LEU A 119 -7.19 15.89 15.91
N GLU A 120 -6.35 15.52 16.87
CA GLU A 120 -6.76 14.97 18.18
C GLU A 120 -7.76 13.81 18.06
N LEU A 121 -7.62 12.98 17.02
CA LEU A 121 -8.52 11.86 16.77
C LEU A 121 -8.42 10.82 17.89
N ASP A 122 -9.56 10.24 18.26
CA ASP A 122 -9.62 9.17 19.25
C ASP A 122 -9.27 7.83 18.60
N PHE A 123 -8.01 7.40 18.75
CA PHE A 123 -7.53 6.10 18.31
C PHE A 123 -6.47 5.54 19.27
N PRO A 124 -6.28 4.19 19.29
CA PRO A 124 -5.23 3.57 20.09
C PRO A 124 -3.83 4.05 19.67
N LYS A 125 -3.08 4.63 20.61
CA LYS A 125 -1.70 5.13 20.37
C LYS A 125 -0.63 4.05 20.48
N SER A 126 -0.96 2.91 21.09
CA SER A 126 -0.09 1.74 21.22
C SER A 126 -0.62 0.59 20.37
N ASP A 127 0.28 -0.31 19.96
CA ASP A 127 -0.04 -1.51 19.18
C ASP A 127 -0.82 -1.19 17.89
N ALA A 128 -0.67 0.03 17.36
CA ALA A 128 -1.37 0.53 16.19
C ALA A 128 -0.39 0.79 15.06
N TYR A 129 -0.74 0.31 13.86
CA TYR A 129 0.06 0.49 12.66
C TYR A 129 -0.76 1.13 11.56
N TRP A 130 -0.13 2.01 10.79
CA TRP A 130 -0.77 2.69 9.70
C TRP A 130 -0.57 1.92 8.39
N VAL A 131 -1.66 1.50 7.77
CA VAL A 131 -1.65 0.95 6.41
C VAL A 131 -1.42 2.10 5.46
N LYS A 132 -0.23 2.15 4.85
CA LYS A 132 0.16 3.18 3.88
C LYS A 132 0.54 2.55 2.55
N SER A 133 0.50 3.36 1.50
CA SER A 133 1.08 3.02 0.20
C SER A 133 0.58 1.69 -0.39
N LEU A 134 -0.68 1.30 -0.16
CA LEU A 134 -1.24 0.15 -0.88
C LEU A 134 -1.33 0.49 -2.37
N TYR A 135 -0.58 -0.23 -3.17
CA TYR A 135 -0.59 -0.14 -4.62
C TYR A 135 -0.65 -1.56 -5.21
N VAL A 136 -1.51 -1.72 -6.21
CA VAL A 136 -1.57 -2.91 -7.06
C VAL A 136 -1.53 -2.43 -8.49
N SER A 137 -0.71 -3.06 -9.31
CA SER A 137 -0.65 -2.85 -10.76
C SER A 137 -2.04 -2.65 -11.36
N TYR A 138 -2.25 -1.56 -12.12
CA TYR A 138 -3.60 -1.15 -12.56
C TYR A 138 -4.33 -2.24 -13.35
N ARG A 139 -3.61 -3.07 -14.12
CA ARG A 139 -4.19 -4.19 -14.87
C ARG A 139 -4.70 -5.35 -14.02
N LEU A 140 -4.27 -5.43 -12.76
CA LEU A 140 -4.69 -6.43 -11.80
C LEU A 140 -5.76 -5.92 -10.83
N GLN A 141 -6.06 -4.62 -10.86
CA GLN A 141 -7.12 -4.04 -10.05
C GLN A 141 -8.50 -4.56 -10.47
N GLY A 142 -9.39 -4.73 -9.49
CA GLY A 142 -10.70 -5.35 -9.70
C GLY A 142 -10.69 -6.89 -9.80
N LEU A 143 -9.52 -7.53 -9.86
CA LEU A 143 -9.39 -9.00 -9.88
C LEU A 143 -9.30 -9.65 -8.49
N GLY A 144 -9.37 -8.83 -7.43
CA GLY A 144 -9.30 -9.30 -6.04
C GLY A 144 -7.91 -9.29 -5.40
N VAL A 145 -6.86 -8.92 -6.14
CA VAL A 145 -5.46 -8.89 -5.67
C VAL A 145 -5.28 -7.99 -4.45
N GLY A 146 -5.77 -6.75 -4.48
CA GLY A 146 -5.67 -5.84 -3.32
C GLY A 146 -6.42 -6.37 -2.10
N GLY A 147 -7.55 -7.07 -2.32
CA GLY A 147 -8.32 -7.68 -1.24
C GLY A 147 -7.60 -8.86 -0.59
N ALA A 148 -6.89 -9.65 -1.38
CA ALA A 148 -6.03 -10.73 -0.90
C ALA A 148 -4.79 -10.17 -0.19
N ALA A 149 -4.15 -9.13 -0.74
CA ALA A 149 -2.98 -8.49 -0.15
C ALA A 149 -3.31 -7.89 1.22
N MET A 150 -4.41 -7.15 1.34
CA MET A 150 -4.83 -6.61 2.64
C MET A 150 -5.18 -7.71 3.65
N LYS A 151 -5.71 -8.86 3.21
CA LYS A 151 -5.96 -9.98 4.14
C LYS A 151 -4.64 -10.51 4.72
N ILE A 152 -3.61 -10.68 3.88
CA ILE A 152 -2.29 -11.11 4.35
C ILE A 152 -1.63 -10.01 5.20
N ALA A 153 -1.75 -8.74 4.82
CA ALA A 153 -1.20 -7.62 5.59
C ALA A 153 -1.83 -7.54 7.00
N GLU A 154 -3.15 -7.73 7.10
CA GLU A 154 -3.86 -7.82 8.38
C GLU A 154 -3.33 -8.98 9.25
N CYS A 155 -3.06 -10.15 8.67
CA CYS A 155 -2.45 -11.28 9.40
C CYS A 155 -1.01 -10.97 9.83
N VAL A 156 -0.16 -10.52 8.90
CA VAL A 156 1.26 -10.19 9.17
C VAL A 156 1.38 -9.10 10.24
N ALA A 157 0.43 -8.16 10.30
CA ALA A 157 0.41 -7.14 11.33
C ALA A 157 0.28 -7.73 12.75
N THR A 158 -0.45 -8.83 12.93
CA THR A 158 -0.61 -9.50 14.24
C THR A 158 0.62 -10.30 14.69
N GLU A 159 1.53 -10.62 13.76
CA GLU A 159 2.70 -11.45 14.03
C GLU A 159 3.91 -10.62 14.50
N GLU A 160 4.89 -11.27 15.12
CA GLU A 160 6.19 -10.65 15.35
C GLU A 160 6.85 -10.28 14.00
N PRO A 161 7.45 -9.08 13.87
CA PRO A 161 7.81 -8.15 14.94
C PRO A 161 6.76 -7.07 15.26
N LEU A 162 5.65 -7.03 14.52
CA LEU A 162 4.68 -5.93 14.58
C LEU A 162 3.77 -6.03 15.81
N ASN A 163 3.22 -7.21 16.10
CA ASN A 163 2.29 -7.47 17.20
C ASN A 163 1.16 -6.43 17.30
N ALA A 164 0.67 -5.96 16.14
CA ALA A 164 -0.37 -4.95 16.06
C ALA A 164 -1.72 -5.51 16.54
N ARG A 165 -2.46 -4.68 17.26
CA ARG A 165 -3.87 -4.88 17.63
C ARG A 165 -4.82 -3.99 16.84
N HIS A 166 -4.27 -2.94 16.22
CA HIS A 166 -5.04 -1.94 15.52
C HIS A 166 -4.36 -1.59 14.20
N LEU A 167 -5.17 -1.48 13.14
CA LEU A 167 -4.75 -0.90 11.87
C LEU A 167 -5.48 0.40 11.64
N LEU A 168 -4.73 1.43 11.32
CA LEU A 168 -5.20 2.75 10.96
C LEU A 168 -4.91 2.98 9.48
N LEU A 169 -5.71 3.80 8.82
CA LEU A 169 -5.41 4.29 7.48
C LEU A 169 -6.11 5.61 7.21
N ASP A 170 -5.65 6.31 6.19
CA ASP A 170 -6.32 7.47 5.64
C ASP A 170 -6.57 7.29 4.14
N THR A 171 -7.65 7.89 3.66
CA THR A 171 -7.97 7.89 2.23
C THR A 171 -8.89 9.05 1.87
N VAL A 172 -9.20 9.22 0.58
CA VAL A 172 -10.13 10.25 0.11
C VAL A 172 -11.55 9.89 0.54
N HIS A 173 -12.31 10.88 1.00
CA HIS A 173 -13.72 10.71 1.32
C HIS A 173 -14.50 10.18 0.11
N GLN A 174 -15.39 9.22 0.34
CA GLN A 174 -16.06 8.49 -0.75
C GLN A 174 -16.82 9.38 -1.73
N GLU A 175 -17.48 10.45 -1.26
CA GLU A 175 -18.23 11.38 -2.11
C GLU A 175 -17.31 12.21 -3.00
N ASP A 176 -16.14 12.61 -2.46
CA ASP A 176 -15.17 13.39 -3.22
C ASP A 176 -14.52 12.51 -4.28
N GLN A 177 -14.22 11.26 -3.95
CA GLN A 177 -13.70 10.29 -4.92
C GLN A 177 -14.75 9.80 -5.93
N ALA A 178 -16.04 9.86 -5.58
CA ALA A 178 -17.15 9.55 -6.49
C ALA A 178 -17.48 10.71 -7.43
N ASN A 179 -16.95 11.91 -7.19
CA ASN A 179 -17.05 13.01 -8.14
C ASN A 179 -16.35 12.62 -9.45
N GLU A 180 -17.12 12.53 -10.53
CA GLU A 180 -16.62 12.04 -11.83
C GLU A 180 -15.54 12.92 -12.42
N GLU A 181 -15.67 14.25 -12.31
CA GLU A 181 -14.66 15.18 -12.82
C GLU A 181 -13.32 15.00 -12.10
N PHE A 182 -13.35 14.90 -10.78
CA PHE A 182 -12.17 14.61 -9.97
C PHE A 182 -11.59 13.24 -10.30
N ALA A 183 -12.44 12.21 -10.39
CA ALA A 183 -12.00 10.85 -10.64
C ALA A 183 -11.31 10.70 -11.99
N VAL A 184 -11.87 11.32 -13.04
CA VAL A 184 -11.27 11.38 -14.37
C VAL A 184 -9.98 12.20 -14.36
N ALA A 185 -9.97 13.37 -13.72
CA ALA A 185 -8.81 14.26 -13.73
C ALA A 185 -7.60 13.68 -12.99
N VAL A 186 -7.82 13.06 -11.83
CA VAL A 186 -6.75 12.61 -10.92
C VAL A 186 -6.37 11.14 -11.13
N TYR A 187 -7.34 10.29 -11.48
CA TYR A 187 -7.11 8.83 -11.59
C TYR A 187 -7.32 8.28 -13.01
N GLY A 188 -7.74 9.12 -13.96
CA GLY A 188 -8.02 8.71 -15.34
C GLY A 188 -9.33 7.94 -15.51
N GLY A 189 -10.18 7.90 -14.49
CA GLY A 189 -11.50 7.27 -14.58
C GLY A 189 -12.20 7.06 -13.23
N ALA A 190 -13.50 6.81 -13.29
CA ALA A 190 -14.31 6.52 -12.11
C ALA A 190 -13.96 5.16 -11.48
N PHE A 191 -13.90 5.13 -10.16
CA PHE A 191 -13.79 3.88 -9.41
C PHE A 191 -15.14 3.16 -9.37
N LYS A 192 -15.12 1.84 -9.50
CA LYS A 192 -16.34 1.02 -9.30
C LYS A 192 -16.86 1.10 -7.86
N ILE A 193 -15.94 1.22 -6.91
CA ILE A 193 -16.22 1.36 -5.48
C ILE A 193 -15.18 2.36 -4.95
N PRO A 194 -15.60 3.47 -4.31
CA PRO A 194 -14.69 4.37 -3.65
C PRO A 194 -13.82 3.65 -2.60
N THR A 195 -12.59 4.09 -2.42
CA THR A 195 -11.58 3.49 -1.55
C THR A 195 -12.06 3.43 -0.09
N GLN A 196 -12.70 4.49 0.43
CA GLN A 196 -13.30 4.47 1.77
C GLN A 196 -14.32 3.33 1.90
N ALA A 197 -15.31 3.28 1.01
CA ALA A 197 -16.34 2.24 1.02
C ALA A 197 -15.74 0.83 0.84
N TRP A 198 -14.63 0.70 0.11
CA TRP A 198 -13.90 -0.56 -0.02
C TRP A 198 -13.28 -1.01 1.31
N TYR A 199 -12.66 -0.11 2.07
CA TYR A 199 -12.13 -0.42 3.39
C TYR A 199 -13.22 -0.67 4.43
N GLU A 200 -14.33 0.07 4.39
CA GLU A 200 -15.46 -0.15 5.30
C GLU A 200 -16.06 -1.55 5.17
N ARG A 201 -16.18 -2.07 3.93
CA ARG A 201 -16.59 -3.46 3.66
C ARG A 201 -15.63 -4.51 4.22
N ARG A 202 -14.41 -4.11 4.59
CA ARG A 202 -13.40 -4.98 5.21
C ARG A 202 -13.38 -4.84 6.74
N GLY A 203 -14.29 -4.06 7.31
CA GLY A 203 -14.44 -3.87 8.75
C GLY A 203 -13.68 -2.67 9.31
N TYR A 204 -13.16 -1.78 8.46
CA TYR A 204 -12.62 -0.51 8.93
C TYR A 204 -13.77 0.46 9.24
N ARG A 205 -13.71 1.15 10.38
CA ARG A 205 -14.68 2.16 10.81
C ARG A 205 -14.09 3.55 10.71
N LEU A 206 -14.92 4.52 10.33
CA LEU A 206 -14.56 5.95 10.32
C LEU A 206 -14.29 6.44 11.74
N ILE A 207 -13.15 7.10 11.94
CA ILE A 207 -12.75 7.72 13.22
C ILE A 207 -12.53 9.23 13.11
N GLY A 208 -12.46 9.77 11.89
CA GLY A 208 -12.31 11.21 11.66
C GLY A 208 -12.37 11.60 10.20
N THR A 209 -12.65 12.88 9.97
CA THR A 209 -12.63 13.50 8.64
C THR A 209 -11.98 14.87 8.77
N ALA A 210 -11.12 15.23 7.82
CA ALA A 210 -10.51 16.55 7.75
C ALA A 210 -10.39 17.03 6.31
N GLU A 211 -10.44 18.35 6.11
CA GLU A 211 -10.36 18.95 4.79
C GLU A 211 -8.90 19.23 4.39
N ASN A 212 -8.57 19.00 3.12
CA ASN A 212 -7.34 19.47 2.47
C ASN A 212 -6.04 19.01 3.17
N ILE A 213 -6.06 17.84 3.80
CA ILE A 213 -4.87 17.22 4.41
C ILE A 213 -3.83 16.89 3.34
N TYR A 214 -4.29 16.31 2.22
CA TYR A 214 -3.47 16.02 1.05
C TYR A 214 -3.87 16.91 -0.12
N GLN A 215 -2.87 17.29 -0.91
CA GLN A 215 -3.09 17.99 -2.17
C GLN A 215 -3.23 16.97 -3.29
N TYR A 216 -4.28 17.13 -4.10
CA TYR A 216 -4.54 16.29 -5.27
C TYR A 216 -4.39 17.14 -6.53
N PRO A 217 -3.16 17.40 -7.01
CA PRO A 217 -2.96 18.07 -8.28
C PRO A 217 -3.30 17.11 -9.42
N ASP A 218 -4.13 17.56 -10.36
CA ASP A 218 -4.31 16.87 -11.64
C ASP A 218 -3.10 17.13 -12.57
N PRO A 219 -3.02 16.47 -13.75
CA PRO A 219 -1.93 16.67 -14.70
C PRO A 219 -1.77 18.11 -15.21
N ASN A 220 -2.79 18.97 -15.05
CA ASN A 220 -2.74 20.39 -15.41
C ASN A 220 -2.34 21.29 -14.22
N GLY A 221 -2.08 20.69 -13.05
CA GLY A 221 -1.72 21.41 -11.83
C GLY A 221 -2.90 21.98 -11.04
N LYS A 222 -4.15 21.68 -11.43
CA LYS A 222 -5.31 22.08 -10.63
C LYS A 222 -5.35 21.22 -9.37
N VAL A 223 -5.35 21.87 -8.21
CA VAL A 223 -5.50 21.19 -6.92
C VAL A 223 -6.99 21.06 -6.60
N TRP A 224 -7.42 19.83 -6.38
CA TRP A 224 -8.81 19.53 -6.01
C TRP A 224 -8.98 19.57 -4.49
N PRO A 225 -10.00 20.31 -3.98
CA PRO A 225 -10.31 20.27 -2.56
C PRO A 225 -10.95 18.93 -2.25
N CYS A 226 -10.32 18.16 -1.37
CA CYS A 226 -10.81 16.85 -0.97
C CYS A 226 -10.75 16.71 0.55
N ARG A 227 -11.74 16.01 1.09
CA ARG A 227 -11.72 15.51 2.46
C ARG A 227 -10.89 14.25 2.52
N THR A 228 -10.08 14.15 3.56
CA THR A 228 -9.39 12.94 3.97
C THR A 228 -10.17 12.33 5.12
N VAL A 229 -10.49 11.04 5.01
CA VAL A 229 -11.08 10.24 6.08
C VAL A 229 -10.02 9.39 6.72
N PHE A 230 -10.14 9.20 8.03
CA PHE A 230 -9.30 8.35 8.86
C PHE A 230 -10.12 7.16 9.31
N LEU A 231 -9.63 5.95 9.05
CA LEU A 231 -10.32 4.72 9.38
C LEU A 231 -9.47 3.85 10.32
N GLN A 232 -10.14 3.10 11.20
CA GLN A 232 -9.52 2.14 12.11
C GLN A 232 -10.16 0.76 11.93
N LYS A 233 -9.37 -0.29 12.09
CA LYS A 233 -9.85 -1.66 12.30
C LYS A 233 -9.08 -2.31 13.45
N ASP A 234 -9.81 -2.93 14.36
CA ASP A 234 -9.20 -3.77 15.39
C ASP A 234 -8.93 -5.15 14.79
N ILE A 235 -7.69 -5.63 14.95
CA ILE A 235 -7.20 -6.91 14.44
C ILE A 235 -6.73 -7.73 15.64
N VAL A 236 -7.31 -8.91 15.83
CA VAL A 236 -7.08 -9.79 16.99
C VAL A 236 -6.49 -11.10 16.52
#